data_AF-A0A1P8NBU5-F1
#
_entry.id   AF-A0A1P8NBU5-F1
#
_cell.length_a   1.000
_cell.length_b   1.000
_cell.length_c   1.000
_cell.angle_alpha   90.00
_cell.angle_beta   90.00
_cell.angle_gamma   90.00
#
_symmetry.space_group_name_H-M   'P 1'
#
loop_
_entity.id
_entity.type
_entity.pdbx_description
1 polymer ?
#
loop_
_entity_poly.entity_id
_entity_poly.type
_entity_poly.pdbx_seq_one_letter_code
_entity_poly.pdbx_strand_id
1 'polypeptide(L)'
;MSIPLTDLATDSAAGAFALRIGDREVRADRNDELLAVIIGDDYLDESDPELLFLMRLEHAIIIATAVQESLVAAAVQNHDLDETTDENTWTALLAGRETADPGVRWEHKVPLVLVTALFAPYTDRDRPVGNIAWIDPIDDVAMLDSLQGLGIIEVLEHDDLVVWS
;
A
#
# COMPACT_ATOMS: atom_id res chain seq x y z
N MET A 1 11.63 -19.52 54.98
CA MET A 1 11.49 -20.36 53.78
C MET A 1 11.45 -19.40 52.62
N SER A 2 12.62 -19.12 52.03
CA SER A 2 12.79 -18.16 50.95
C SER A 2 12.78 -18.94 49.64
N ILE A 3 11.83 -18.63 48.76
CA ILE A 3 11.90 -19.02 47.36
C ILE A 3 12.43 -17.81 46.59
N PRO A 4 13.59 -17.91 45.91
CA PRO A 4 14.09 -16.85 45.04
C PRO A 4 13.54 -16.97 43.62
N LEU A 5 13.57 -15.82 42.93
CA LEU A 5 13.56 -15.57 41.48
C LEU A 5 12.54 -16.33 40.62
N THR A 6 11.71 -15.57 39.91
CA THR A 6 11.93 -15.41 38.46
C THR A 6 11.49 -14.00 38.07
N ASP A 7 12.48 -13.27 37.59
CA ASP A 7 12.38 -12.01 36.88
C ASP A 7 11.38 -12.20 35.71
N LEU A 8 10.21 -11.56 35.75
CA LEU A 8 9.31 -11.48 34.59
C LEU A 8 9.88 -10.42 33.64
N ALA A 9 11.06 -10.71 33.10
CA ALA A 9 11.69 -9.94 32.04
C ALA A 9 11.60 -10.75 30.75
N THR A 10 10.43 -10.69 30.10
CA THR A 10 10.25 -10.77 28.65
C THR A 10 8.87 -10.19 28.34
N ASP A 11 8.78 -8.86 28.42
CA ASP A 11 7.74 -8.10 27.72
C ASP A 11 8.18 -8.06 26.25
N SER A 12 7.94 -9.14 25.50
CA SER A 12 8.00 -9.06 24.04
C SER A 12 6.72 -8.35 23.60
N ALA A 13 6.75 -7.26 22.85
CA ALA A 13 7.11 -7.28 21.43
C ALA A 13 6.35 -8.34 20.59
N ALA A 14 5.26 -8.92 21.13
CA ALA A 14 4.51 -10.03 20.57
C ALA A 14 3.51 -9.52 19.53
N GLY A 15 3.87 -9.70 18.27
CA GLY A 15 2.99 -9.73 17.11
C GLY A 15 3.66 -10.63 16.09
N ALA A 16 2.92 -11.57 15.48
CA ALA A 16 3.46 -12.47 14.45
C ALA A 16 4.01 -11.70 13.23
N PHE A 17 3.48 -10.51 12.98
CA PHE A 17 3.87 -9.64 11.88
C PHE A 17 4.30 -8.26 12.41
N ALA A 18 5.25 -7.64 11.70
CA ALA A 18 5.62 -6.26 11.92
C ALA A 18 5.49 -5.44 10.62
N LEU A 19 5.01 -4.22 10.74
CA LEU A 19 4.86 -3.23 9.68
C LEU A 19 5.75 -2.03 10.00
N ARG A 20 6.66 -1.70 9.08
CA ARG A 20 7.48 -0.50 9.16
C ARG A 20 6.99 0.57 8.19
N ILE A 21 6.70 1.77 8.70
CA ILE A 21 6.32 2.97 7.95
C ILE A 21 7.30 4.07 8.31
N GLY A 22 8.27 4.34 7.43
CA GLY A 22 9.39 5.22 7.75
C GLY A 22 10.19 4.72 8.96
N ASP A 23 10.23 5.51 10.03
CA ASP A 23 10.89 5.17 11.30
C ASP A 23 9.93 4.54 12.33
N ARG A 24 8.64 4.39 12.00
CA ARG A 24 7.64 3.77 12.88
C ARG A 24 7.57 2.27 12.60
N GLU A 25 7.69 1.46 13.63
CA GLU A 25 7.41 0.01 13.60
C GLU A 25 6.12 -0.26 14.39
N VAL A 26 5.22 -1.05 13.81
CA VAL A 26 4.01 -1.55 14.47
C VAL A 26 3.99 -3.06 14.37
N ARG A 27 3.52 -3.74 15.42
CA ARG A 27 3.42 -5.20 15.48
C ARG A 27 1.97 -5.62 15.68
N ALA A 28 1.56 -6.67 15.00
CA ALA A 28 0.21 -7.23 15.11
C ALA A 28 0.20 -8.74 14.84
N ASP A 29 -0.89 -9.40 15.21
CA ASP A 29 -1.05 -10.83 15.00
C ASP A 29 -1.79 -11.14 13.69
N ARG A 30 -2.46 -10.15 13.11
CA ARG A 30 -3.31 -10.31 11.92
C ARG A 30 -3.10 -9.17 10.91
N ASN A 31 -3.39 -9.45 9.64
CA ASN A 31 -3.20 -8.48 8.55
C ASN A 31 -4.18 -7.31 8.62
N ASP A 32 -5.42 -7.53 9.07
CA ASP A 32 -6.42 -6.48 9.28
C ASP A 32 -5.95 -5.47 10.34
N GLU A 33 -5.27 -5.93 11.39
CA GLU A 33 -4.66 -5.07 12.41
C GLU A 33 -3.50 -4.25 11.86
N LEU A 34 -2.64 -4.82 11.00
CA LEU A 34 -1.61 -4.04 10.31
C LEU A 34 -2.23 -3.02 9.35
N LEU A 35 -3.30 -3.38 8.67
CA LEU A 35 -3.95 -2.49 7.71
C LEU A 35 -4.73 -1.37 8.41
N ALA A 36 -5.30 -1.63 9.59
CA ALA A 36 -5.94 -0.61 10.44
C ALA A 36 -4.96 0.51 10.85
N VAL A 37 -3.66 0.23 10.94
CA VAL A 37 -2.62 1.26 11.18
C VAL A 37 -2.53 2.28 10.03
N ILE A 38 -2.95 1.88 8.84
CA ILE A 38 -2.94 2.68 7.61
C ILE A 38 -4.32 3.33 7.37
N ILE A 39 -5.40 2.55 7.56
CA ILE A 39 -6.79 2.94 7.25
C ILE A 39 -7.47 3.67 8.43
N GLY A 40 -7.10 3.34 9.66
CA GLY A 40 -7.73 3.80 10.89
C GLY A 40 -8.39 2.65 11.68
N ASP A 41 -8.51 2.84 13.00
CA ASP A 41 -8.99 1.81 13.94
C ASP A 41 -10.45 1.40 13.66
N ASP A 42 -11.28 2.29 13.12
CA ASP A 42 -12.67 2.01 12.72
C ASP A 42 -12.76 0.82 11.74
N TYR A 43 -11.66 0.50 11.04
CA TYR A 43 -11.57 -0.66 10.15
C TYR A 43 -11.77 -1.99 10.88
N LEU A 44 -11.32 -2.10 12.14
CA LEU A 44 -11.45 -3.33 12.94
C LEU A 44 -12.86 -3.48 13.54
N ASP A 45 -13.58 -2.38 13.68
CA ASP A 45 -14.94 -2.38 14.21
C ASP A 45 -16.00 -2.67 13.13
N GLU A 46 -15.61 -2.59 11.85
CA GLU A 46 -16.48 -2.88 10.72
C GLU A 46 -16.58 -4.40 10.43
N SER A 47 -17.79 -4.85 10.13
CA SER A 47 -18.10 -6.26 9.87
C SER A 47 -18.78 -6.49 8.52
N ASP A 48 -19.30 -5.43 7.89
CA ASP A 48 -19.85 -5.48 6.54
C ASP A 48 -18.72 -5.57 5.51
N PRO A 49 -18.62 -6.70 4.76
CA PRO A 49 -17.58 -6.86 3.75
C PRO A 49 -17.59 -5.78 2.66
N GLU A 50 -18.75 -5.21 2.34
CA GLU A 50 -18.87 -4.14 1.35
C GLU A 50 -18.25 -2.84 1.88
N LEU A 51 -18.54 -2.48 3.13
CA LEU A 51 -17.94 -1.30 3.76
C LEU A 51 -16.44 -1.47 3.97
N LEU A 52 -15.96 -2.64 4.40
CA LEU A 52 -14.53 -2.94 4.50
C LEU A 52 -13.81 -2.75 3.16
N PHE A 53 -14.41 -3.21 2.06
CA PHE A 53 -13.87 -2.99 0.72
C PHE A 53 -13.83 -1.50 0.35
N LEU A 54 -14.89 -0.75 0.63
CA LEU A 54 -14.93 0.69 0.36
C LEU A 54 -13.87 1.46 1.15
N MET A 55 -13.62 1.10 2.42
CA MET A 55 -12.57 1.71 3.24
C MET A 55 -11.18 1.46 2.65
N ARG A 56 -10.91 0.22 2.19
CA ARG A 56 -9.66 -0.12 1.48
C ARG A 56 -9.53 0.63 0.16
N LEU A 57 -10.60 0.71 -0.62
CA LEU A 57 -10.63 1.40 -1.90
C LEU A 57 -10.32 2.90 -1.74
N GLU A 58 -10.98 3.56 -0.79
CA GLU A 58 -10.77 4.98 -0.50
C GLU A 58 -9.31 5.24 -0.11
N HIS A 59 -8.75 4.45 0.79
CA HIS A 59 -7.35 4.59 1.19
C HIS A 59 -6.38 4.26 0.07
N ALA A 60 -6.66 3.25 -0.77
CA ALA A 60 -5.85 2.97 -1.95
C ALA A 60 -5.80 4.16 -2.91
N ILE A 61 -6.91 4.88 -3.10
CA ILE A 61 -6.97 6.10 -3.93
C ILE A 61 -6.14 7.23 -3.30
N ILE A 62 -6.28 7.47 -2.00
CA ILE A 62 -5.52 8.49 -1.26
C ILE A 62 -4.02 8.22 -1.37
N ILE A 63 -3.60 6.98 -1.11
CA ILE A 63 -2.20 6.57 -1.16
C ILE A 63 -1.67 6.65 -2.60
N ALA A 64 -2.41 6.12 -3.58
CA ALA A 64 -2.03 6.22 -4.99
C ALA A 64 -1.81 7.66 -5.44
N THR A 65 -2.64 8.59 -4.95
CA THR A 65 -2.53 10.02 -5.26
C THR A 65 -1.25 10.59 -4.67
N ALA A 66 -1.01 10.38 -3.38
CA ALA A 66 0.19 10.87 -2.71
C ALA A 66 1.49 10.31 -3.32
N VAL A 67 1.50 9.03 -3.68
CA VAL A 67 2.66 8.39 -4.33
C VAL A 67 2.87 8.94 -5.74
N GLN A 68 1.81 9.11 -6.52
CA GLN A 68 1.90 9.70 -7.86
C GLN A 68 2.47 11.11 -7.82
N GLU A 69 2.00 11.95 -6.90
CA GLU A 69 2.49 13.31 -6.70
C GLU A 69 3.98 13.32 -6.34
N SER A 70 4.41 12.43 -5.45
CA SER A 70 5.82 12.26 -5.09
C SER A 70 6.69 11.85 -6.28
N LEU A 71 6.22 10.89 -7.09
CA LEU A 71 6.92 10.44 -8.30
C LEU A 71 7.04 11.56 -9.34
N VAL A 72 5.98 12.34 -9.55
CA VAL A 72 5.99 13.49 -10.47
C VAL A 72 7.00 14.54 -9.98
N ALA A 73 6.97 14.88 -8.69
CA ALA A 73 7.91 15.84 -8.12
C ALA A 73 9.37 15.39 -8.28
N ALA A 74 9.66 14.11 -8.00
CA ALA A 74 10.99 13.54 -8.18
C ALA A 74 11.41 13.53 -9.66
N ALA A 75 10.51 13.19 -10.58
CA ALA A 75 10.80 13.16 -12.01
C ALA A 75 11.10 14.55 -12.57
N VAL A 76 10.41 15.60 -12.11
CA VAL A 76 10.73 16.99 -12.47
C VAL A 76 12.13 17.37 -11.96
N GLN A 77 12.48 17.01 -10.72
CA GLN A 77 13.81 17.28 -10.15
C GLN A 77 14.92 16.54 -10.90
N ASN A 78 14.64 15.33 -11.40
CA ASN A 78 15.57 14.51 -12.16
C ASN A 78 15.61 14.83 -13.66
N HIS A 79 14.82 15.81 -14.13
CA HIS A 79 14.66 16.15 -15.55
C HIS A 79 14.09 15.00 -16.42
N ASP A 80 13.33 14.08 -15.83
CA ASP A 80 12.53 13.08 -16.55
C ASP A 80 11.16 13.64 -17.00
N LEU A 81 10.75 14.78 -16.43
CA LEU A 81 9.60 15.58 -16.84
C LEU A 81 10.00 17.05 -16.95
N ASP A 82 9.55 17.71 -18.02
CA ASP A 82 9.82 19.12 -18.31
C ASP A 82 8.70 19.75 -19.16
N GLU A 83 8.86 21.01 -19.56
CA GLU A 83 7.89 21.72 -20.39
C GLU A 83 7.70 21.14 -21.81
N THR A 84 8.58 20.23 -22.24
CA THR A 84 8.47 19.57 -23.55
C THR A 84 7.69 18.26 -23.48
N THR A 85 7.39 17.79 -22.28
CA THR A 85 6.53 16.61 -22.05
C THR A 85 5.13 16.88 -22.61
N ASP A 86 4.57 15.90 -23.30
CA ASP A 86 3.30 16.06 -23.99
C ASP A 86 2.12 16.20 -23.01
N GLU A 87 1.08 16.90 -23.47
CA GLU A 87 -0.12 17.20 -22.67
C GLU A 87 -0.86 15.95 -22.20
N ASN A 88 -0.86 14.87 -22.99
CA ASN A 88 -1.55 13.63 -22.58
C ASN A 88 -0.81 12.96 -21.42
N THR A 89 0.53 12.97 -21.46
CA THR A 89 1.37 12.51 -20.34
C THR A 89 1.12 13.34 -19.09
N TRP A 90 1.10 14.67 -19.20
CA TRP A 90 0.77 15.55 -18.07
C TRP A 90 -0.63 15.32 -17.53
N THR A 91 -1.63 15.19 -18.41
CA THR A 91 -3.01 14.91 -18.03
C THR A 91 -3.11 13.59 -17.25
N ALA A 92 -2.46 12.53 -17.74
CA ALA A 92 -2.47 11.23 -17.07
C ALA A 92 -1.73 11.25 -15.72
N LEU A 93 -0.63 11.99 -15.60
CA LEU A 93 0.15 12.11 -14.36
C LEU A 93 -0.54 12.97 -13.30
N LEU A 94 -1.27 14.02 -13.71
CA LEU A 94 -1.89 15.00 -12.80
C LEU A 94 -3.38 14.73 -12.53
N ALA A 95 -4.02 13.80 -13.26
CA ALA A 95 -5.40 13.42 -12.99
C ALA A 95 -5.57 12.80 -11.60
N GLY A 96 -6.75 13.00 -10.99
CA GLY A 96 -7.13 12.27 -9.77
C GLY A 96 -7.13 10.76 -10.03
N ARG A 97 -6.68 9.96 -9.07
CA ARG A 97 -6.49 8.51 -9.27
C ARG A 97 -7.79 7.75 -9.50
N GLU A 98 -8.92 8.32 -9.12
CA GLU A 98 -10.27 7.81 -9.45
C GLU A 98 -10.56 7.83 -10.96
N THR A 99 -10.06 8.86 -11.65
CA THR A 99 -10.46 9.19 -13.04
C THR A 99 -9.30 9.12 -14.02
N ALA A 100 -8.06 8.92 -13.54
CA ALA A 100 -6.86 8.84 -14.36
C ALA A 100 -6.99 7.75 -15.43
N ASP A 101 -6.90 8.14 -16.70
CA ASP A 101 -7.00 7.25 -17.86
C ASP A 101 -5.73 7.38 -18.72
N PRO A 102 -4.82 6.39 -18.68
CA PRO A 102 -3.62 6.41 -19.52
C PRO A 102 -3.84 5.83 -20.92
N GLY A 103 -5.09 5.53 -21.30
CA GLY A 103 -5.39 4.74 -22.48
C GLY A 103 -4.95 3.29 -22.31
N VAL A 104 -4.69 2.60 -23.43
CA VAL A 104 -4.42 1.15 -23.42
C VAL A 104 -3.02 0.80 -22.90
N ARG A 105 -2.04 1.68 -23.08
CA ARG A 105 -0.65 1.42 -22.73
C ARG A 105 0.08 2.67 -22.25
N TRP A 106 0.84 2.51 -21.17
CA TRP A 106 1.70 3.53 -20.60
C TRP A 106 3.18 3.14 -20.73
N GLU A 107 3.92 3.80 -21.63
CA GLU A 107 5.35 3.53 -21.86
C GLU A 107 6.27 4.64 -21.32
N HIS A 108 5.72 5.61 -20.60
CA HIS A 108 6.51 6.71 -20.06
C HIS A 108 7.49 6.23 -18.98
N LYS A 109 8.62 6.94 -18.81
CA LYS A 109 9.65 6.60 -17.81
C LYS A 109 9.15 6.73 -16.39
N VAL A 110 8.29 7.72 -16.15
CA VAL A 110 7.61 7.92 -14.86
C VAL A 110 6.45 6.94 -14.78
N PRO A 111 6.42 6.04 -13.77
CA PRO A 111 5.33 5.09 -13.64
C PRO A 111 4.03 5.79 -13.26
N LEU A 112 2.90 5.22 -13.70
CA LEU A 112 1.59 5.59 -13.16
C LEU A 112 1.25 4.70 -11.97
N VAL A 113 0.76 5.32 -10.91
CA VAL A 113 0.18 4.61 -9.78
C VAL A 113 -1.33 4.54 -9.98
N LEU A 114 -1.89 3.34 -10.02
CA LEU A 114 -3.30 3.07 -10.28
C LEU A 114 -3.86 2.05 -9.28
N VAL A 115 -5.17 2.09 -9.08
CA VAL A 115 -5.89 1.19 -8.16
C VAL A 115 -6.60 0.10 -8.98
N THR A 116 -6.34 -1.18 -8.69
CA THR A 116 -6.84 -2.32 -9.49
C THR A 116 -8.36 -2.35 -9.60
N ALA A 117 -9.05 -2.06 -8.50
CA ALA A 117 -10.52 -2.07 -8.39
C ALA A 117 -11.24 -1.05 -9.28
N LEU A 118 -10.52 -0.07 -9.85
CA LEU A 118 -11.08 0.91 -10.78
C LEU A 118 -11.07 0.44 -12.25
N PHE A 119 -10.55 -0.76 -12.52
CA PHE A 119 -10.39 -1.33 -13.85
C PHE A 119 -10.99 -2.75 -13.93
N ALA A 120 -11.04 -3.29 -15.15
CA ALA A 120 -11.45 -4.65 -15.41
C ALA A 120 -10.62 -5.66 -14.58
N PRO A 121 -11.26 -6.73 -14.04
CA PRO A 121 -12.64 -7.16 -14.32
C PRO A 121 -13.73 -6.50 -13.46
N TYR A 122 -13.38 -5.53 -12.61
CA TYR A 122 -14.31 -4.92 -11.64
C TYR A 122 -15.15 -3.78 -12.23
N THR A 123 -14.65 -3.17 -13.30
CA THR A 123 -15.32 -2.09 -14.04
C THR A 123 -15.24 -2.32 -15.55
N ASP A 124 -15.95 -1.51 -16.33
CA ASP A 124 -15.88 -1.50 -17.79
C ASP A 124 -14.59 -0.83 -18.33
N ARG A 125 -13.72 -0.30 -17.46
CA ARG A 125 -12.47 0.36 -17.86
C ARG A 125 -11.40 -0.70 -18.11
N ASP A 126 -10.92 -0.77 -19.34
CA ASP A 126 -9.84 -1.70 -19.71
C ASP A 126 -8.60 -1.48 -18.85
N ARG A 127 -7.97 -2.56 -18.41
CA ARG A 127 -6.74 -2.48 -17.63
C ARG A 127 -5.56 -2.08 -18.53
N PRO A 128 -4.94 -0.92 -18.32
CA PRO A 128 -3.76 -0.51 -19.08
C PRO A 128 -2.56 -1.41 -18.81
N VAL A 129 -1.64 -1.48 -19.77
CA VAL A 129 -0.37 -2.21 -19.64
C VAL A 129 0.83 -1.26 -19.69
N GLY A 130 2.00 -1.72 -19.25
CA GLY A 130 3.26 -0.97 -19.32
C GLY A 130 3.82 -0.60 -17.95
N ASN A 131 4.41 0.59 -17.83
CA ASN A 131 5.10 1.05 -16.62
C ASN A 131 4.10 1.52 -15.55
N ILE A 132 3.41 0.57 -14.91
CA ILE A 132 2.32 0.83 -13.99
C ILE A 132 2.58 0.16 -12.65
N ALA A 133 2.49 0.96 -11.61
CA ALA A 133 2.47 0.59 -10.21
C ALA A 133 1.01 0.40 -9.77
N TRP A 134 0.66 -0.80 -9.29
CA TRP A 134 -0.71 -1.12 -8.88
C TRP A 134 -0.83 -1.13 -7.37
N ILE A 135 -1.91 -0.56 -6.85
CA ILE A 135 -2.40 -0.78 -5.47
C ILE A 135 -3.66 -1.64 -5.57
N ASP A 136 -3.71 -2.72 -4.79
CA ASP A 136 -4.80 -3.70 -4.86
C ASP A 136 -5.63 -3.74 -3.56
N PRO A 137 -6.83 -3.11 -3.51
CA PRO A 137 -7.62 -3.04 -2.30
C PRO A 137 -8.55 -4.26 -2.09
N ILE A 138 -8.39 -5.34 -2.86
CA ILE A 138 -9.37 -6.44 -2.87
C ILE A 138 -9.51 -7.11 -1.49
N ASP A 139 -8.39 -7.32 -0.80
CA ASP A 139 -8.31 -7.84 0.56
C ASP A 139 -7.07 -7.28 1.29
N ASP A 140 -6.93 -7.61 2.58
CA ASP A 140 -5.87 -7.06 3.43
C ASP A 140 -4.47 -7.43 2.93
N VAL A 141 -4.30 -8.67 2.48
CA VAL A 141 -3.01 -9.21 2.04
C VAL A 141 -2.59 -8.54 0.75
N ALA A 142 -3.49 -8.51 -0.24
CA ALA A 142 -3.21 -7.89 -1.54
C ALA A 142 -2.89 -6.39 -1.39
N MET A 143 -3.57 -5.70 -0.46
CA MET A 143 -3.31 -4.29 -0.20
C MET A 143 -1.92 -4.11 0.42
N LEU A 144 -1.59 -4.84 1.49
CA LEU A 144 -0.28 -4.77 2.12
C LEU A 144 0.85 -5.16 1.14
N ASP A 145 0.70 -6.22 0.38
CA ASP A 145 1.67 -6.67 -0.62
C ASP A 145 1.91 -5.59 -1.68
N SER A 146 0.84 -4.97 -2.18
CA SER A 146 0.95 -3.90 -3.18
C SER A 146 1.63 -2.65 -2.62
N LEU A 147 1.35 -2.27 -1.37
CA LEU A 147 2.01 -1.15 -0.69
C LEU A 147 3.50 -1.43 -0.42
N GLN A 148 3.84 -2.66 -0.06
CA GLN A 148 5.22 -3.09 0.08
C GLN A 148 5.96 -3.07 -1.26
N GLY A 149 5.31 -3.52 -2.34
CA GLY A 149 5.86 -3.47 -3.69
C GLY A 149 6.19 -2.05 -4.16
N LEU A 150 5.52 -1.04 -3.62
CA LEU A 150 5.81 0.39 -3.83
C LEU A 150 6.86 0.97 -2.88
N GLY A 151 7.33 0.18 -1.90
CA GLY A 151 8.28 0.63 -0.88
C GLY A 151 7.69 1.61 0.13
N ILE A 152 6.36 1.70 0.22
CA ILE A 152 5.65 2.57 1.16
C ILE A 152 5.76 2.00 2.57
N ILE A 153 5.68 0.68 2.65
CA ILE A 153 5.78 -0.09 3.88
C ILE A 153 6.80 -1.23 3.71
N GLU A 154 7.23 -1.79 4.82
CA GLU A 154 7.92 -3.08 4.86
C GLU A 154 7.19 -3.97 5.86
N VAL A 155 6.66 -5.09 5.38
CA VAL A 155 6.10 -6.16 6.21
C VAL A 155 7.21 -7.16 6.51
N LEU A 156 7.46 -7.38 7.80
CA LEU A 156 8.43 -8.33 8.32
C LEU A 156 7.66 -9.46 9.00
N GLU A 157 7.75 -10.68 8.46
CA GLU A 157 7.30 -11.87 9.17
C GLU A 157 8.32 -12.20 10.28
N HIS A 158 7.85 -12.39 11.50
CA HIS A 158 8.69 -12.94 12.56
C HIS A 158 8.68 -14.47 12.45
N ASP A 159 9.68 -15.01 11.78
CA ASP A 159 9.87 -16.45 11.62
C ASP A 159 10.31 -17.06 12.97
N ASP A 160 9.33 -17.44 13.80
CA ASP A 160 9.56 -18.32 14.95
C ASP A 160 9.53 -19.80 14.49
N LEU A 161 10.19 -20.11 13.37
CA LEU A 161 10.63 -21.47 13.06
C LEU A 161 11.94 -21.74 13.79
N VAL A 162 11.83 -21.90 15.12
CA VAL A 162 12.80 -22.69 15.86
C VAL A 162 12.65 -24.14 15.39
N VAL A 163 13.36 -24.49 14.32
CA VAL A 163 13.59 -25.89 13.95
C VAL A 163 14.53 -26.45 15.02
N TRP A 164 13.96 -27.01 16.09
CA TRP A 164 14.72 -27.85 17.01
C TRP A 164 15.24 -29.07 16.25
N SER A 165 16.53 -29.31 16.47
CA SER A 165 17.39 -30.40 15.98
C SER A 165 16.75 -31.78 15.89
#